data_AF-A0A7C5DUD8-F1
#
_entry.id   AF-A0A7C5DUD8-F1
#
_cell.length_a   1.000
_cell.length_b   1.000
_cell.length_c   1.000
_cell.angle_alpha   90.00
_cell.angle_beta   90.00
_cell.angle_gamma   90.00
#
_symmetry.space_group_name_H-M   'P 1'
#
loop_
_entity.id
_entity.type
_entity.pdbx_description
1 polymer ?
#
loop_
_entity_poly.entity_id
_entity_poly.type
_entity_poly.pdbx_seq_one_letter_code
_entity_poly.pdbx_strand_id
1 'polypeptide(L)'
;MKDVIFSSWAGEVVDNRDDSNGSMTEPNAFKEIQMPKKLNETEPIKAFMGWDGFVLRSEDVHVVDLCRAYMEAVQNQSCGKCIPCQTGTTVMVKTLEAICNGQGRPSDIVYLRDVAETVHR
;
A
#
# COMPACT_ATOMS: atom_id res chain seq x y z
N MET A 1 5.64 6.99 21.40
CA MET A 1 5.18 5.91 20.50
C MET A 1 5.19 6.49 19.09
N LYS A 2 5.90 5.87 18.15
CA LYS A 2 6.03 6.41 16.78
C LYS A 2 4.63 6.38 16.12
N ASP A 3 4.16 7.51 15.61
CA ASP A 3 2.80 7.67 15.06
C ASP A 3 2.63 6.95 13.70
N VAL A 4 3.75 6.71 13.01
CA VAL A 4 3.82 6.04 11.71
C VAL A 4 4.95 5.01 11.75
N ILE A 5 4.67 3.79 11.32
CA ILE A 5 5.63 2.68 11.21
C ILE A 5 6.32 2.72 9.84
N PHE A 6 5.54 2.92 8.79
CA PHE A 6 6.03 3.04 7.42
C PHE A 6 5.09 3.92 6.61
N SER A 7 5.61 4.76 5.74
CA SER A 7 4.82 5.44 4.72
C SER A 7 5.63 5.65 3.46
N SER A 8 4.95 5.57 2.32
CA SER A 8 5.41 6.08 1.04
C SER A 8 4.30 6.99 0.55
N TRP A 9 4.33 8.28 0.90
CA TRP A 9 3.25 9.22 0.58
C TRP A 9 3.80 10.42 -0.19
N ALA A 10 3.21 10.74 -1.33
CA ALA A 10 3.62 11.85 -2.20
C ALA A 10 5.11 11.82 -2.59
N GLY A 11 5.65 10.61 -2.79
CA GLY A 11 7.06 10.40 -3.16
C GLY A 11 8.06 10.44 -1.99
N GLU A 12 7.61 10.74 -0.78
CA GLU A 12 8.43 10.73 0.43
C GLU A 12 8.29 9.39 1.16
N VAL A 13 9.42 8.77 1.51
CA VAL A 13 9.44 7.51 2.27
C VAL A 13 9.88 7.76 3.71
N VAL A 14 9.05 7.32 4.66
CA VAL A 14 9.37 7.29 6.08
C VAL A 14 9.34 5.83 6.50
N ASP A 15 10.46 5.31 7.00
CA ASP A 15 10.57 3.93 7.45
C ASP A 15 11.10 3.89 8.88
N ASN A 16 10.26 3.44 9.81
CA ASN A 16 10.55 3.37 11.23
C ASN A 16 10.60 1.92 11.73
N ARG A 17 10.69 0.93 10.83
CA ARG A 17 10.64 -0.51 11.14
C ARG A 17 11.91 -1.05 11.82
N ASP A 18 13.07 -0.46 11.53
CA ASP A 18 14.37 -0.94 12.01
C ASP A 18 14.95 -0.07 13.14
N ASP A 19 14.71 -0.45 14.40
CA ASP A 19 15.43 0.12 15.57
C ASP A 19 16.68 -0.71 15.97
N SER A 20 17.12 -1.69 15.15
CA SER A 20 18.20 -2.62 15.49
C SER A 20 19.56 -2.34 14.83
N ASN A 21 19.61 -1.55 13.77
CA ASN A 21 20.87 -1.10 13.17
C ASN A 21 20.93 0.42 13.24
N GLY A 22 21.80 0.95 14.11
CA GLY A 22 22.01 2.37 14.36
C GLY A 22 22.55 3.16 13.16
N SER A 23 21.86 3.15 12.03
CA SER A 23 21.90 4.27 11.10
C SER A 23 20.86 5.27 11.56
N MET A 24 21.26 6.12 12.51
CA MET A 24 20.72 7.46 12.64
C MET A 24 21.05 8.23 11.36
N THR A 25 20.42 7.90 10.24
CA THR A 25 20.05 8.93 9.28
C THR A 25 18.87 9.62 9.94
N GLU A 26 19.13 10.79 10.51
CA GLU A 26 18.21 11.83 10.97
C GLU A 26 16.75 11.35 11.06
N PRO A 27 16.10 11.34 12.24
CA PRO A 27 14.69 10.93 12.36
C PRO A 27 13.92 11.76 11.36
N ASN A 28 13.57 11.17 10.19
CA ASN A 28 13.22 11.97 9.02
C ASN A 28 11.99 12.74 9.44
N ALA A 29 12.26 14.01 9.74
CA ALA A 29 11.51 14.75 10.72
C ALA A 29 10.09 14.75 10.24
N PHE A 30 9.17 14.45 11.16
CA PHE A 30 7.73 14.68 11.05
C PHE A 30 7.41 15.82 10.07
N LYS A 31 7.40 15.52 8.77
CA LYS A 31 6.62 16.27 7.81
C LYS A 31 5.27 15.69 8.12
N GLU A 32 4.59 16.33 9.07
CA GLU A 32 3.27 15.90 9.53
C GLU A 32 2.49 15.54 8.29
N ILE A 33 2.32 14.23 8.06
CA ILE A 33 1.47 13.77 6.99
C ILE A 33 0.12 14.35 7.40
N GLN A 34 -0.39 15.30 6.63
CA GLN A 34 -1.64 16.03 6.91
C GLN A 34 -2.83 15.09 6.68
N MET A 35 -2.81 13.96 7.36
CA MET A 35 -3.85 12.96 7.35
C MET A 35 -4.48 12.88 8.71
N PRO A 36 -5.82 12.78 8.75
CA PRO A 36 -6.52 12.57 9.99
C PRO A 36 -5.95 11.33 10.70
N LYS A 37 -5.74 11.48 12.01
CA LYS A 37 -5.25 10.37 12.85
C LYS A 37 -6.36 9.39 13.20
N LYS A 38 -7.61 9.82 13.07
CA LYS A 38 -8.80 9.07 13.43
C LYS A 38 -9.83 9.13 12.30
N LEU A 39 -10.57 8.05 12.13
CA LEU A 39 -11.70 7.97 11.21
C LEU A 39 -12.89 8.73 11.80
N ASN A 40 -13.21 8.40 13.06
CA ASN A 40 -14.24 9.04 13.89
C ASN A 40 -13.64 9.48 15.24
N GLU A 41 -14.41 10.05 16.15
CA GLU A 41 -13.90 10.52 17.46
C GLU A 41 -13.15 9.44 18.26
N THR A 42 -13.57 8.18 18.10
CA THR A 42 -13.12 7.01 18.87
C THR A 42 -12.18 6.07 18.12
N GLU A 43 -12.13 6.10 16.79
CA GLU A 43 -11.46 5.07 15.99
C GLU A 43 -10.18 5.60 15.33
N PRO A 44 -8.97 5.17 15.77
CA PRO A 44 -7.73 5.55 15.12
C PRO A 44 -7.57 4.87 13.75
N ILE A 45 -7.01 5.58 12.79
CA ILE A 45 -6.71 5.02 11.47
C ILE A 45 -5.43 4.19 11.57
N LYS A 46 -5.56 2.87 11.43
CA LYS A 46 -4.43 1.92 11.46
C LYS A 46 -3.58 1.96 10.19
N ALA A 47 -4.21 2.13 9.04
CA ALA A 47 -3.56 2.28 7.75
C ALA A 47 -4.41 3.09 6.80
N PHE A 48 -3.75 3.72 5.82
CA PHE A 48 -4.39 4.45 4.74
C PHE A 48 -3.66 4.13 3.44
N MET A 49 -4.40 3.91 2.36
CA MET A 49 -3.87 3.71 1.01
C MET A 49 -4.65 4.55 0.01
N GLY A 50 -3.94 5.17 -0.92
CA GLY A 50 -4.52 5.99 -1.97
C GLY A 50 -3.57 6.13 -3.16
N TRP A 51 -3.97 6.97 -4.10
CA TRP A 51 -3.23 7.32 -5.31
C TRP A 51 -1.79 7.82 -5.06
N ASP A 52 -1.58 8.63 -4.02
CA ASP A 52 -0.26 9.16 -3.64
C ASP A 52 0.56 8.20 -2.77
N GLY A 53 0.06 6.98 -2.54
CA GLY A 53 0.74 5.91 -1.84
C GLY A 53 0.05 5.49 -0.55
N PHE A 54 0.79 5.13 0.50
CA PHE A 54 0.21 4.54 1.70
C PHE A 54 0.94 4.89 2.99
N VAL A 55 0.22 4.75 4.11
CA VAL A 55 0.67 5.04 5.47
C VAL A 55 0.24 3.89 6.37
N LEU A 56 1.17 3.36 7.17
CA LEU A 56 0.95 2.32 8.17
C LEU A 56 1.25 2.89 9.56
N ARG A 57 0.30 2.77 10.48
CA ARG A 57 0.40 3.22 11.88
C ARG A 57 0.29 2.09 12.90
N SER A 58 -0.07 0.89 12.47
CA SER A 58 -0.25 -0.28 13.34
C SER A 58 0.35 -1.53 12.68
N GLU A 59 0.98 -2.37 13.50
CA GLU A 59 1.54 -3.67 13.09
C GLU A 59 0.45 -4.72 12.83
N ASP A 60 -0.78 -4.49 13.30
CA ASP A 60 -1.92 -5.41 13.11
C ASP A 60 -2.47 -5.38 11.68
N VAL A 61 -1.89 -4.58 10.78
CA VAL A 61 -2.40 -4.40 9.42
C VAL A 61 -1.80 -5.44 8.48
N HIS A 62 -2.67 -6.24 7.87
CA HIS A 62 -2.28 -7.12 6.76
C HIS A 62 -2.07 -6.29 5.48
N VAL A 63 -0.81 -5.95 5.19
CA VAL A 63 -0.44 -5.07 4.06
C VAL A 63 -0.89 -5.64 2.71
N VAL A 64 -0.79 -6.96 2.50
CA VAL A 64 -1.23 -7.58 1.25
C VAL A 64 -2.73 -7.46 1.06
N ASP A 65 -3.51 -7.64 2.13
CA ASP A 65 -4.97 -7.52 2.09
C ASP A 65 -5.40 -6.06 1.88
N LEU A 66 -4.68 -5.10 2.46
CA LEU A 66 -4.85 -3.68 2.18
C LEU A 66 -4.65 -3.38 0.68
N CYS A 67 -3.56 -3.88 0.09
CA CYS A 67 -3.30 -3.74 -1.34
C CYS A 67 -4.41 -4.38 -2.19
N ARG A 68 -4.87 -5.59 -1.83
CA ARG A 68 -5.96 -6.30 -2.51
C ARG A 68 -7.24 -5.45 -2.52
N ALA A 69 -7.67 -5.00 -1.34
CA ALA A 69 -8.88 -4.19 -1.18
C ALA A 69 -8.81 -2.88 -1.97
N TYR A 70 -7.64 -2.22 -1.98
CA TYR A 70 -7.43 -1.02 -2.80
C TYR A 70 -7.53 -1.32 -4.29
N MET A 71 -6.87 -2.38 -4.77
CA MET A 71 -6.91 -2.77 -6.18
C MET A 71 -8.31 -3.20 -6.65
N GLU A 72 -9.11 -3.83 -5.78
CA GLU A 72 -10.51 -4.12 -6.04
C GLU A 72 -11.33 -2.85 -6.22
N ALA A 73 -11.12 -1.85 -5.36
CA ALA A 73 -11.75 -0.55 -5.51
C ALA A 73 -11.35 0.13 -6.83
N VAL A 74 -10.06 0.10 -7.19
CA VAL A 74 -9.55 0.64 -8.47
C VAL A 74 -10.17 -0.07 -9.66
N GLN A 75 -10.24 -1.40 -9.65
CA GLN A 75 -10.87 -2.20 -10.70
C GLN A 75 -12.36 -1.85 -10.86
N ASN A 76 -13.09 -1.65 -9.76
CA ASN A 76 -14.50 -1.25 -9.78
C ASN A 76 -14.72 0.16 -10.33
N GLN A 77 -13.70 1.02 -10.29
CA GLN A 77 -13.71 2.35 -10.90
C GLN A 77 -13.19 2.37 -12.34
N SER A 78 -12.80 1.22 -12.90
CA SER A 78 -12.34 1.15 -14.28
C SER A 78 -13.46 1.49 -15.26
N CYS A 79 -13.22 2.47 -16.15
CA CYS A 79 -14.17 2.84 -17.19
C CYS A 79 -14.23 1.85 -18.37
N GLY A 80 -13.32 0.86 -18.40
CA GLY A 80 -13.25 -0.18 -19.44
C GLY A 80 -12.71 0.27 -20.81
N LYS A 81 -12.27 1.53 -20.96
CA LYS A 81 -11.80 2.06 -22.24
C LYS A 81 -10.46 1.48 -22.70
N CYS A 82 -9.55 1.25 -21.76
CA CYS A 82 -8.21 0.72 -22.02
C CYS A 82 -8.09 -0.72 -21.52
N ILE A 83 -7.75 -1.63 -22.44
CA ILE A 83 -7.50 -3.05 -22.15
C ILE A 83 -6.43 -3.27 -21.06
N PRO A 84 -5.26 -2.58 -21.07
CA PRO A 84 -4.26 -2.78 -20.01
C PRO A 84 -4.82 -2.43 -18.63
N CYS A 85 -5.59 -1.35 -18.49
CA CYS A 85 -6.25 -1.01 -17.23
C CYS A 85 -7.31 -2.06 -16.85
N GLN A 86 -8.25 -2.38 -17.74
CA GLN A 86 -9.35 -3.29 -17.45
C GLN A 86 -8.87 -4.70 -17.08
N THR A 87 -7.95 -5.26 -17.88
CA THR A 87 -7.46 -6.63 -17.66
C THR A 87 -6.33 -6.67 -16.64
N GLY A 88 -5.42 -5.70 -16.69
CA GLY A 88 -4.27 -5.63 -15.78
C GLY A 88 -4.71 -5.48 -14.33
N THR A 89 -5.65 -4.58 -14.03
CA THR A 89 -6.14 -4.43 -12.64
C THR A 89 -6.87 -5.69 -12.16
N THR A 90 -7.61 -6.42 -13.02
CA THR A 90 -8.23 -7.70 -12.68
C THR A 90 -7.19 -8.77 -12.34
N VAL A 91 -6.11 -8.84 -13.13
CA VAL A 91 -5.01 -9.78 -12.90
C VAL A 91 -4.28 -9.45 -11.59
N MET A 92 -4.07 -8.17 -11.29
CA MET A 92 -3.46 -7.73 -10.04
C MET A 92 -4.31 -8.13 -8.83
N VAL A 93 -5.62 -7.91 -8.87
CA VAL A 93 -6.56 -8.35 -7.82
C VAL A 93 -6.46 -9.85 -7.58
N LYS A 94 -6.58 -10.67 -8.64
CA LYS A 94 -6.50 -12.14 -8.51
C LYS A 94 -5.18 -12.63 -7.95
N THR A 95 -4.09 -11.96 -8.32
CA THR A 95 -2.76 -12.32 -7.81
C THR A 95 -2.65 -12.00 -6.32
N LEU A 96 -3.15 -10.83 -5.90
CA LEU A 96 -3.19 -10.45 -4.48
C LEU A 96 -4.11 -11.37 -3.67
N GLU A 97 -5.27 -11.76 -4.20
CA GLU A 97 -6.16 -12.76 -3.60
C GLU A 97 -5.46 -14.10 -3.39
N ALA A 98 -4.72 -14.59 -4.40
CA ALA A 98 -3.96 -15.82 -4.28
C ALA A 98 -2.91 -15.74 -3.17
N ILE A 99 -2.21 -14.60 -3.05
CA ILE A 99 -1.24 -14.37 -1.97
C ILE A 99 -1.95 -14.36 -0.61
N CYS A 100 -3.07 -13.65 -0.46
CA CYS A 100 -3.85 -13.61 0.78
C CYS A 100 -4.35 -15.01 1.20
N ASN A 101 -4.67 -15.87 0.24
CA ASN A 101 -5.14 -17.24 0.49
C ASN A 101 -4.01 -18.26 0.71
N GLY A 102 -2.75 -17.82 0.80
CA GLY A 102 -1.60 -18.71 0.98
C GLY A 102 -1.25 -19.53 -0.27
N GLN A 103 -1.76 -19.15 -1.43
CA GLN A 103 -1.49 -19.76 -2.73
C GLN A 103 -0.48 -18.97 -3.56
N GLY A 104 0.09 -17.91 -2.98
CA GLY A 104 1.11 -17.08 -3.60
C GLY A 104 2.44 -17.80 -3.80
N ARG A 105 3.18 -17.36 -4.81
CA ARG A 105 4.54 -17.80 -5.13
C ARG A 105 5.50 -16.61 -5.03
N PRO A 106 6.80 -16.84 -4.78
CA PRO A 106 7.78 -15.75 -4.74
C PRO A 106 7.83 -14.91 -6.04
N SER A 107 7.53 -15.53 -7.19
CA SER A 107 7.45 -14.85 -8.48
C SER A 107 6.28 -13.88 -8.61
N ASP A 108 5.24 -14.00 -7.78
CA ASP A 108 4.02 -13.21 -7.94
C ASP A 108 4.25 -11.72 -7.60
N ILE A 109 5.23 -11.40 -6.74
CA ILE A 109 5.63 -10.00 -6.47
C ILE A 109 6.26 -9.36 -7.71
N VAL A 110 7.13 -10.09 -8.40
CA VAL A 110 7.74 -9.64 -9.66
C VAL A 110 6.67 -9.46 -10.72
N TYR A 111 5.77 -10.43 -10.84
CA TYR A 111 4.64 -10.38 -11.77
C TYR A 111 3.73 -9.17 -11.52
N LEU A 112 3.38 -8.90 -10.26
CA LEU A 112 2.58 -7.74 -9.88
C LEU A 112 3.21 -6.43 -10.33
N ARG A 113 4.53 -6.27 -10.16
CA ARG A 113 5.27 -5.10 -10.62
C ARG A 113 5.20 -4.96 -12.14
N ASP A 114 5.47 -6.04 -12.87
CA ASP A 114 5.50 -6.00 -14.35
C ASP A 114 4.11 -5.69 -14.93
N VAL A 115 3.03 -6.19 -14.31
CA VAL A 115 1.65 -5.82 -14.66
C VAL A 115 1.36 -4.35 -14.31
N ALA A 116 1.78 -3.87 -13.14
CA ALA A 116 1.61 -2.48 -12.75
C ALA A 116 2.30 -1.51 -13.73
N GLU A 117 3.51 -1.83 -14.18
CA GLU A 117 4.21 -1.06 -15.22
C GLU A 117 3.46 -1.05 -16.54
N THR A 118 2.79 -2.15 -16.90
CA THR A 118 1.97 -2.23 -18.11
C THR A 118 0.70 -1.40 -17.99
N VAL A 119 0.10 -1.31 -16.79
CA VAL A 119 -1.08 -0.47 -16.52
C VAL A 119 -0.73 1.02 -16.52
N HIS A 120 0.47 1.38 -16.07
CA HIS A 120 0.92 2.75 -15.95
C HIS A 120 1.30 3.42 -17.29
N ARG A 121 1.67 2.62 -18.29
CA ARG A 121 2.07 3.08 -19.63
C ARG A 121 0.87 3.37 -20.52
#